data_AF-A0A7W0WY09-F1
#
_entry.id   AF-A0A7W0WY09-F1
#
_cell.length_a   1.000
_cell.length_b   1.000
_cell.length_c   1.000
_cell.angle_alpha   90.00
_cell.angle_beta   90.00
_cell.angle_gamma   90.00
#
_symmetry.space_group_name_H-M   'P 1'
#
loop_
_entity.id
_entity.type
_entity.pdbx_description
1 polymer ?
#
loop_
_entity_poly.entity_id
_entity_poly.type
_entity_poly.pdbx_seq_one_letter_code
_entity_poly.pdbx_strand_id
1 'polypeptide(L)'
;MSGRQLVVGEMCPQGAGGRPAVMPLMMRTASWSDNAEEVAAAVERGSVPRFVVYGVDGKIAGRFDTLGVAEIGAAQSVASGTYVGASPCTSDAGKNNGRVDDQKCVVATQGCGLALGPLGRPDDPPDNITFATSGACLQDNAIAVDIDGDKVMEQFPLQGVLDGVRSPAKEWSAAPVVGAKCTPVFTLFDVKINPQLEAGKGSAAQHTVGLDLLGVADLDGDGRNELVLALRFPTVRTIVVYGATASPQRLELIGEGQSFPR
;
A
#
# COMPACT_ATOMS: atom_id res chain seq x y z
N MET A 1 10.89 -17.86 -13.70
CA MET A 1 11.71 -17.15 -12.69
C MET A 1 10.91 -17.17 -11.40
N SER A 2 11.50 -17.46 -10.25
CA SER A 2 10.76 -17.35 -8.98
C SER A 2 10.64 -15.87 -8.63
N GLY A 3 9.42 -15.36 -8.49
CA GLY A 3 9.18 -13.99 -8.05
C GLY A 3 9.83 -13.69 -6.70
N ARG A 4 10.04 -12.41 -6.42
CA ARG A 4 10.55 -11.90 -5.14
C ARG A 4 9.59 -12.25 -4.01
N GLN A 5 10.15 -12.70 -2.89
CA GLN A 5 9.40 -12.94 -1.67
C GLN A 5 9.49 -11.72 -0.75
N LEU A 6 8.37 -11.27 -0.21
CA LEU A 6 8.32 -10.05 0.60
C LEU A 6 7.11 -10.02 1.54
N VAL A 7 7.13 -9.08 2.47
CA VAL A 7 6.00 -8.65 3.29
C VAL A 7 5.71 -7.19 2.99
N VAL A 8 4.44 -6.91 2.73
CA VAL A 8 3.91 -5.55 2.63
C VAL A 8 3.32 -5.20 3.99
N GLY A 9 3.65 -4.01 4.50
CA GLY A 9 3.13 -3.52 5.75
C GLY A 9 2.84 -2.02 5.72
N GLU A 10 2.11 -1.58 6.74
CA GLU A 10 1.97 -0.17 7.06
C GLU A 10 2.99 0.16 8.16
N MET A 11 3.83 1.16 7.98
CA MET A 11 4.72 1.65 9.02
C MET A 11 4.15 2.93 9.63
N CYS A 12 4.04 2.96 10.95
CA CYS A 12 3.64 4.13 11.71
C CYS A 12 4.77 4.50 12.68
N PRO A 13 5.31 5.74 12.63
CA PRO A 13 6.31 6.22 13.59
C PRO A 13 5.82 6.23 15.04
N GLN A 14 4.51 6.22 15.26
CA GLN A 14 3.85 6.27 16.57
C GLN A 14 2.84 5.09 16.75
N GLY A 15 3.09 3.93 16.14
CA GLY A 15 2.11 2.83 16.06
C GLY A 15 1.91 1.96 17.31
N ALA A 16 2.97 1.60 18.05
CA ALA A 16 2.88 0.70 19.20
C ALA A 16 3.11 1.44 20.53
N GLY A 17 2.06 2.06 21.07
CA GLY A 17 2.17 2.85 22.30
C GLY A 17 3.09 4.07 22.15
N GLY A 18 3.02 4.75 20.99
CA GLY A 18 3.88 5.89 20.66
C GLY A 18 5.29 5.52 20.15
N ARG A 19 5.56 4.23 19.93
CA ARG A 19 6.81 3.76 19.34
C ARG A 19 6.63 3.38 17.86
N PRO A 20 7.69 3.47 17.05
CA PRO A 20 7.65 2.98 15.67
C PRO A 20 7.24 1.50 15.62
N ALA A 21 6.34 1.19 14.71
CA ALA A 21 5.90 -0.18 14.44
C ALA A 21 5.54 -0.35 12.97
N VAL A 22 5.69 -1.59 12.48
CA VAL A 22 5.15 -2.00 11.18
C VAL A 22 4.04 -2.99 11.43
N MET A 23 2.86 -2.74 10.89
CA MET A 23 1.80 -3.73 10.81
C MET A 23 2.02 -4.55 9.55
N PRO A 24 2.48 -5.81 9.63
CA PRO A 24 2.65 -6.64 8.46
C PRO A 24 1.26 -7.10 8.00
N LEU A 25 0.92 -6.87 6.74
CA LEU A 25 -0.46 -7.03 6.25
C LEU A 25 -0.61 -8.26 5.36
N MET A 26 0.41 -8.52 4.55
CA MET A 26 0.39 -9.58 3.55
C MET A 26 1.80 -9.98 3.17
N MET A 27 1.93 -11.22 2.74
CA MET A 27 3.20 -11.85 2.41
C MET A 27 3.12 -12.51 1.05
N ARG A 28 4.15 -12.30 0.24
CA ARG A 28 4.38 -13.00 -1.01
C ARG A 28 5.45 -14.05 -0.79
N THR A 29 5.08 -15.33 -0.92
CA THR A 29 6.02 -16.46 -0.98
C THR A 29 5.99 -17.08 -2.38
N ALA A 30 5.53 -18.32 -2.55
CA ALA A 30 5.17 -18.88 -3.84
C ALA A 30 3.82 -18.33 -4.35
N SER A 31 2.94 -17.92 -3.44
CA SER A 31 1.70 -17.18 -3.67
C SER A 31 1.59 -16.01 -2.69
N TRP A 32 0.63 -15.12 -2.93
CA TRP A 32 0.23 -14.14 -1.93
C TRP A 32 -0.58 -14.80 -0.81
N SER A 33 -0.39 -14.33 0.41
CA SER A 33 -1.14 -14.71 1.61
C SER A 33 -1.40 -13.48 2.45
N ASP A 34 -2.66 -13.29 2.85
CA ASP A 34 -3.14 -12.31 3.81
C ASP A 34 -3.59 -12.96 5.12
N ASN A 35 -3.22 -14.24 5.33
CA ASN A 35 -3.47 -14.92 6.59
C ASN A 35 -2.61 -14.29 7.70
N ALA A 36 -3.26 -13.64 8.66
CA ALA A 36 -2.60 -12.91 9.74
C ALA A 36 -1.63 -13.78 10.56
N GLU A 37 -1.96 -15.06 10.80
CA GLU A 37 -1.09 -15.97 11.55
C GLU A 37 0.17 -16.31 10.76
N GLU A 38 0.05 -16.59 9.45
CA GLU A 38 1.21 -16.87 8.59
C GLU A 38 2.14 -15.66 8.47
N VAL A 39 1.56 -14.48 8.29
CA VAL A 39 2.27 -13.21 8.17
C VAL A 39 2.99 -12.86 9.49
N ALA A 40 2.28 -12.94 10.62
CA ALA A 40 2.87 -12.69 11.94
C ALA A 40 3.98 -13.69 12.25
N ALA A 41 3.76 -14.99 11.98
CA ALA A 41 4.76 -16.01 12.24
C ALA A 41 6.03 -15.84 11.40
N ALA A 42 5.95 -15.26 10.20
CA ALA A 42 7.13 -14.91 9.42
C ALA A 42 7.97 -13.82 10.11
N VAL A 43 7.32 -12.80 10.68
CA VAL A 43 7.99 -11.74 11.45
C VAL A 43 8.58 -12.29 12.75
N GLU A 44 7.83 -13.10 13.50
CA GLU A 44 8.29 -13.73 14.75
C GLU A 44 9.51 -14.61 14.56
N ARG A 45 9.58 -15.33 13.43
CA ARG A 45 10.77 -16.13 13.05
C ARG A 45 11.94 -15.30 12.55
N GLY A 46 11.82 -13.97 12.52
CA GLY A 46 12.85 -13.06 12.00
C GLY A 46 13.02 -13.14 10.49
N SER A 47 12.05 -13.70 9.75
CA SER A 47 12.15 -13.83 8.29
C SER A 47 12.05 -12.48 7.57
N VAL A 48 11.68 -11.41 8.28
CA VAL A 48 11.66 -10.02 7.78
C VAL A 48 12.52 -9.14 8.69
N PRO A 49 13.85 -9.22 8.59
CA PRO A 49 14.74 -8.51 9.51
C PRO A 49 14.68 -6.98 9.33
N ARG A 50 14.26 -6.52 8.14
CA ARG A 50 14.23 -5.10 7.80
C ARG A 50 13.10 -4.78 6.82
N PHE A 51 12.44 -3.65 7.06
CA PHE A 51 11.58 -2.99 6.08
C PHE A 51 12.23 -1.70 5.56
N VAL A 52 12.09 -1.45 4.27
CA VAL A 52 12.27 -0.13 3.67
C VAL A 52 10.93 0.60 3.72
N VAL A 53 10.95 1.85 4.15
CA VAL A 53 9.77 2.70 4.26
C VAL A 53 9.84 3.79 3.21
N TYR A 54 8.74 3.95 2.47
CA TYR A 54 8.65 4.88 1.36
C TYR A 54 8.00 6.20 1.77
N GLY A 55 8.50 7.28 1.19
CA GLY A 55 7.86 8.59 1.25
C GLY A 55 6.77 8.75 0.19
N VAL A 56 6.05 9.87 0.23
CA VAL A 56 4.99 10.20 -0.74
C VAL A 56 5.50 10.39 -2.18
N ASP A 57 6.83 10.50 -2.34
CA ASP A 57 7.53 10.65 -3.62
C ASP A 57 8.05 9.33 -4.19
N GLY A 58 7.78 8.19 -3.54
CA GLY A 58 8.27 6.87 -3.97
C GLY A 58 9.75 6.64 -3.69
N LYS A 59 10.42 7.58 -3.01
CA LYS A 59 11.80 7.40 -2.54
C LYS A 59 11.79 6.84 -1.12
N ILE A 60 12.91 6.22 -0.74
CA ILE A 60 13.10 5.72 0.63
C ILE A 60 13.08 6.90 1.62
N ALA A 61 12.13 6.89 2.54
CA ALA A 61 12.05 7.80 3.67
C ALA A 61 12.88 7.29 4.86
N GLY A 62 12.99 5.97 5.03
CA GLY A 62 13.74 5.37 6.12
C GLY A 62 13.78 3.85 6.10
N ARG A 63 14.33 3.29 7.16
CA ARG A 63 14.47 1.85 7.38
C ARG A 63 13.95 1.49 8.76
N PHE A 64 13.22 0.39 8.84
CA PHE A 64 12.75 -0.20 10.09
C PHE A 64 13.43 -1.55 10.28
N ASP A 65 14.22 -1.69 11.35
CA ASP A 65 14.84 -2.96 11.73
C ASP A 65 13.94 -3.67 12.74
N THR A 66 13.53 -4.88 12.40
CA THR A 66 12.62 -5.70 13.22
C THR A 66 13.37 -6.30 14.40
N LEU A 67 12.85 -6.11 15.62
CA LEU A 67 13.39 -6.71 16.84
C LEU A 67 12.48 -7.81 17.41
N GLY A 68 11.21 -7.82 17.04
CA GLY A 68 10.23 -8.82 17.46
C GLY A 68 8.81 -8.39 17.10
N VAL A 69 7.83 -8.95 17.80
CA VAL A 69 6.42 -8.58 17.67
C VAL A 69 5.87 -7.97 18.95
N ALA A 70 4.81 -7.17 18.83
CA ALA A 70 4.08 -6.60 19.95
C ALA A 70 2.56 -6.67 19.69
N GLU A 71 1.79 -6.93 20.74
CA GLU A 71 0.33 -6.84 20.72
C GLU A 71 -0.09 -5.39 21.00
N ILE A 72 -0.97 -4.85 20.16
CA ILE A 72 -1.48 -3.46 20.28
C ILE A 72 -3.01 -3.41 20.40
N GLY A 73 -3.65 -4.53 20.77
CA GLY A 73 -5.11 -4.64 20.80
C GLY A 73 -5.78 -4.64 19.41
N ALA A 74 -4.99 -4.85 18.36
CA ALA A 74 -5.48 -5.11 17.01
C ALA A 74 -5.70 -6.61 16.78
N ALA A 75 -6.34 -6.96 15.65
CA ALA A 75 -6.54 -8.35 15.26
C ALA A 75 -5.24 -9.11 14.96
N GLN A 76 -4.14 -8.38 14.71
CA GLN A 76 -2.81 -8.95 14.42
C GLN A 76 -1.71 -8.24 15.22
N SER A 77 -0.67 -9.00 15.56
CA SER A 77 0.55 -8.47 16.14
C SER A 77 1.29 -7.57 15.15
N VAL A 78 1.95 -6.53 15.66
CA VAL A 78 2.80 -5.66 14.84
C VAL A 78 4.27 -6.01 15.03
N ALA A 79 5.06 -5.82 13.98
CA ALA A 79 6.51 -5.82 14.11
C ALA A 79 6.94 -4.60 14.96
N SER A 80 7.68 -4.86 16.03
CA SER A 80 8.27 -3.85 16.89
C SER A 80 9.78 -3.80 16.64
N GLY A 81 10.35 -2.60 16.71
CA GLY A 81 11.71 -2.39 16.25
C GLY A 81 12.18 -0.95 16.31
N THR A 82 13.27 -0.67 15.59
CA THR A 82 13.85 0.66 15.48
C THR A 82 13.64 1.23 14.09
N TYR A 83 13.18 2.47 14.02
CA TYR A 83 13.06 3.21 12.77
C TYR A 83 14.13 4.29 12.67
N VAL A 84 14.82 4.34 11.53
CA VAL A 84 15.80 5.36 11.19
C VAL A 84 15.44 5.98 9.85
N GLY A 85 15.03 7.25 9.86
CA GLY A 85 14.66 7.98 8.65
C GLY A 85 13.69 9.13 8.94
N ALA A 86 13.20 9.75 7.87
CA ALA A 86 12.15 10.77 7.93
C ALA A 86 10.76 10.13 8.06
N SER A 87 9.73 10.92 8.34
CA SER A 87 8.34 10.44 8.32
C SER A 87 7.97 9.84 6.93
N PRO A 88 7.17 8.77 6.87
CA PRO A 88 6.61 8.25 5.61
C PRO A 88 5.80 9.29 4.84
N CYS A 89 5.27 10.30 5.53
CA CYS A 89 4.56 11.41 4.90
C CYS A 89 5.46 12.52 4.36
N THR A 90 6.73 12.24 4.09
CA THR A 90 7.64 13.26 3.55
C THR A 90 7.97 13.01 2.09
N SER A 91 8.34 14.08 1.36
CA SER A 91 8.96 14.03 0.03
C SER A 91 10.34 14.68 0.06
N ASP A 92 11.26 14.22 -0.79
CA ASP A 92 12.55 14.86 -1.02
C ASP A 92 12.36 16.24 -1.68
N ALA A 93 12.65 17.30 -0.94
CA ALA A 93 12.54 18.69 -1.41
C ALA A 93 13.77 19.15 -2.23
N GLY A 94 14.64 18.22 -2.62
CA GLY A 94 15.85 18.47 -3.39
C GLY A 94 17.12 18.56 -2.53
N LYS A 95 18.27 18.68 -3.21
CA LYS A 95 19.62 18.34 -2.71
C LYS A 95 20.04 18.90 -1.34
N ASN A 96 19.40 19.94 -0.82
CA ASN A 96 19.83 20.62 0.42
C ASN A 96 18.71 20.84 1.45
N ASN A 97 17.45 20.52 1.14
CA ASN A 97 16.32 20.91 2.00
C ASN A 97 15.79 19.77 2.88
N GLY A 98 16.47 18.62 2.89
CA GLY A 98 15.98 17.42 3.55
C GLY A 98 14.64 16.96 2.97
N ARG A 99 13.93 16.13 3.73
CA ARG A 99 12.57 15.70 3.38
C ARG A 99 11.55 16.59 4.09
N VAL A 100 10.49 17.00 3.38
CA VAL A 100 9.44 17.91 3.87
C VAL A 100 8.13 17.15 3.97
N ASP A 101 7.38 17.39 5.05
CA ASP A 101 6.07 16.77 5.27
C ASP A 101 5.03 17.20 4.23
N ASP A 102 4.29 16.22 3.72
CA ASP A 102 3.07 16.37 2.95
C ASP A 102 1.87 16.33 3.89
N GLN A 103 1.19 17.47 4.03
CA GLN A 103 0.10 17.59 4.98
C GLN A 103 -1.14 16.76 4.59
N LYS A 104 -1.35 16.46 3.30
CA LYS A 104 -2.44 15.58 2.87
C LYS A 104 -2.18 14.16 3.34
N CYS A 105 -0.93 13.69 3.21
CA CYS A 105 -0.52 12.41 3.76
C CYS A 105 -0.72 12.36 5.27
N VAL A 106 -0.23 13.37 6.02
CA VAL A 106 -0.34 13.40 7.48
C VAL A 106 -1.81 13.31 7.92
N VAL A 107 -2.71 14.04 7.27
CA VAL A 107 -4.15 14.00 7.56
C VAL A 107 -4.77 12.65 7.18
N ALA A 108 -4.44 12.11 6.00
CA ALA A 108 -5.04 10.88 5.48
C ALA A 108 -4.56 9.62 6.22
N THR A 109 -3.31 9.61 6.65
CA THR A 109 -2.60 8.42 7.14
C THR A 109 -2.14 8.53 8.59
N GLN A 110 -2.28 9.71 9.23
CA GLN A 110 -1.71 10.00 10.55
C GLN A 110 -0.18 9.82 10.62
N GLY A 111 0.52 10.06 9.50
CA GLY A 111 1.97 9.91 9.42
C GLY A 111 2.43 8.48 9.13
N CYS A 112 1.51 7.55 8.87
CA CYS A 112 1.84 6.18 8.47
C CYS A 112 2.06 6.07 6.95
N GLY A 113 2.79 5.06 6.50
CA GLY A 113 3.01 4.86 5.07
C GLY A 113 3.43 3.45 4.70
N LEU A 114 3.77 3.26 3.43
CA LEU A 114 4.10 1.95 2.88
C LEU A 114 5.48 1.48 3.36
N ALA A 115 5.52 0.24 3.87
CA ALA A 115 6.74 -0.45 4.23
C ALA A 115 6.83 -1.81 3.52
N LEU A 116 7.99 -2.09 2.93
CA LEU A 116 8.25 -3.33 2.20
C LEU A 116 9.47 -4.03 2.80
N GLY A 117 9.32 -5.30 3.16
CA GLY A 117 10.39 -6.10 3.76
C GLY A 117 10.59 -7.40 2.99
N PRO A 118 11.73 -7.64 2.31
CA PRO A 118 11.99 -8.90 1.64
C PRO A 118 12.04 -10.02 2.67
N LEU A 119 11.55 -11.20 2.29
CA LEU A 119 11.78 -12.40 3.09
C LEU A 119 13.23 -12.84 2.92
N GLY A 120 13.92 -13.01 4.04
CA GLY A 120 15.33 -13.35 4.08
C GLY A 120 15.69 -14.02 5.40
N ARG A 121 16.97 -14.41 5.54
CA ARG A 121 17.45 -14.94 6.80
C ARG A 121 17.86 -13.80 7.74
N PRO A 122 17.67 -13.94 9.07
CA PRO A 122 18.04 -12.88 10.02
C PRO A 122 19.54 -12.59 10.08
N ASP A 123 20.38 -13.58 9.77
CA ASP A 123 21.85 -13.51 9.82
C ASP A 123 22.49 -12.80 8.63
N ASP A 124 21.73 -12.61 7.55
CA ASP A 124 22.18 -11.96 6.31
C ASP A 124 21.09 -10.99 5.79
N PRO A 125 20.77 -9.92 6.55
CA PRO A 125 19.77 -8.96 6.11
C PRO A 125 20.29 -8.18 4.89
N PRO A 126 19.50 -8.04 3.82
CA PRO A 126 19.94 -7.30 2.64
C PRO A 126 20.27 -5.85 2.98
N ASP A 127 21.47 -5.42 2.60
CA ASP A 127 21.97 -4.06 2.84
C ASP A 127 21.25 -3.02 1.98
N ASN A 128 20.83 -3.39 0.77
CA ASN A 128 20.17 -2.50 -0.18
C ASN A 128 18.86 -3.14 -0.65
N ILE A 129 17.77 -2.77 0.02
CA ILE A 129 16.43 -3.17 -0.36
C ILE A 129 15.85 -2.06 -1.23
N THR A 130 15.59 -2.35 -2.49
CA THR A 130 14.94 -1.42 -3.42
C THR A 130 13.88 -2.16 -4.23
N PHE A 131 12.69 -1.59 -4.28
CA PHE A 131 11.63 -1.99 -5.18
C PHE A 131 11.53 -0.96 -6.30
N ALA A 132 11.28 -1.41 -7.53
CA ALA A 132 11.02 -0.49 -8.63
C ALA A 132 9.67 0.16 -8.37
N THR A 133 9.66 1.47 -8.17
CA THR A 133 8.45 2.25 -7.93
C THR A 133 8.00 2.92 -9.21
N SER A 134 6.70 3.02 -9.39
CA SER A 134 6.08 3.79 -10.47
C SER A 134 5.17 4.87 -9.86
N GLY A 135 4.25 5.40 -10.65
CA GLY A 135 3.22 6.31 -10.18
C GLY A 135 1.89 6.04 -10.84
N ALA A 136 0.85 6.58 -10.22
CA ALA A 136 -0.46 6.67 -10.82
C ALA A 136 -0.95 8.11 -10.72
N CYS A 137 -2.01 8.42 -11.43
CA CYS A 137 -2.65 9.72 -11.32
C CYS A 137 -4.16 9.59 -11.42
N LEU A 138 -4.85 10.56 -10.83
CA LEU A 138 -6.29 10.65 -10.93
C LEU A 138 -6.65 11.40 -12.22
N GLN A 139 -7.41 10.75 -13.09
CA GLN A 139 -8.02 11.38 -14.26
C GLN A 139 -9.52 11.11 -14.25
N ASP A 140 -10.31 12.19 -14.26
CA ASP A 140 -11.76 12.15 -14.11
C ASP A 140 -12.18 11.32 -12.89
N ASN A 141 -12.75 10.14 -13.11
CA ASN A 141 -13.19 9.21 -12.07
C ASN A 141 -12.46 7.86 -12.18
N ALA A 142 -11.18 7.87 -12.54
CA ALA A 142 -10.33 6.69 -12.70
C ALA A 142 -8.91 6.92 -12.17
N ILE A 143 -8.27 5.86 -11.68
CA ILE A 143 -6.82 5.82 -11.47
C ILE A 143 -6.19 5.39 -12.78
N ALA A 144 -5.33 6.25 -13.32
CA ALA A 144 -4.48 5.94 -14.45
C ALA A 144 -3.11 5.47 -13.95
N VAL A 145 -2.62 4.33 -14.41
CA VAL A 145 -1.34 3.73 -14.01
C VAL A 145 -0.77 2.94 -15.17
N ASP A 146 0.55 2.93 -15.33
CA ASP A 146 1.27 2.08 -16.28
C ASP A 146 1.60 0.76 -15.57
N ILE A 147 0.81 -0.27 -15.85
CA ILE A 147 0.91 -1.55 -15.14
C ILE A 147 2.08 -2.39 -15.64
N ASP A 148 2.35 -2.46 -16.94
CA ASP A 148 3.37 -3.34 -17.51
C ASP A 148 4.67 -2.65 -17.94
N GLY A 149 4.77 -1.34 -17.70
CA GLY A 149 5.98 -0.55 -17.94
C GLY A 149 6.17 -0.12 -19.39
N ASP A 150 5.15 -0.26 -20.23
CA ASP A 150 5.20 0.10 -21.65
C ASP A 150 4.96 1.61 -21.92
N LYS A 151 4.71 2.38 -20.85
CA LYS A 151 4.39 3.82 -20.83
C LYS A 151 3.00 4.17 -21.36
N VAL A 152 2.13 3.18 -21.53
CA VAL A 152 0.71 3.34 -21.78
C VAL A 152 -0.02 3.19 -20.45
N MET A 153 -0.77 4.22 -20.08
CA MET A 153 -1.52 4.20 -18.82
C MET A 153 -2.84 3.46 -19.00
N GLU A 154 -3.03 2.35 -18.29
CA GLU A 154 -4.34 1.75 -18.07
C GLU A 154 -5.18 2.62 -17.13
N GLN A 155 -6.47 2.76 -17.43
CA GLN A 155 -7.39 3.57 -16.62
C GLN A 155 -8.39 2.69 -15.90
N PHE A 156 -8.32 2.65 -14.58
CA PHE A 156 -9.19 1.85 -13.73
C PHE A 156 -10.26 2.74 -13.06
N PRO A 157 -11.55 2.60 -13.43
CA PRO A 157 -12.61 3.44 -12.87
C PRO A 157 -12.73 3.27 -11.35
N LEU A 158 -12.80 4.37 -10.60
CA LEU A 158 -12.81 4.35 -9.13
C LEU A 158 -13.91 3.46 -8.54
N GLN A 159 -15.08 3.40 -9.16
CA GLN A 159 -16.17 2.55 -8.69
C GLN A 159 -15.84 1.05 -8.77
N GLY A 160 -14.99 0.66 -9.71
CA GLY A 160 -14.63 -0.74 -9.93
C GLY A 160 -13.75 -1.33 -8.83
N VAL A 161 -13.19 -0.51 -7.93
CA VAL A 161 -12.39 -1.00 -6.79
C VAL A 161 -13.26 -1.52 -5.64
N LEU A 162 -14.58 -1.31 -5.71
CA LEU A 162 -15.53 -1.69 -4.66
C LEU A 162 -16.43 -2.84 -5.14
N ASP A 163 -16.65 -3.82 -4.24
CA ASP A 163 -17.76 -4.77 -4.34
C ASP A 163 -18.86 -4.31 -3.37
N GLY A 164 -19.84 -3.58 -3.92
CA GLY A 164 -20.88 -2.91 -3.13
C GLY A 164 -20.33 -1.73 -2.33
N VAL A 165 -20.72 -1.63 -1.04
CA VAL A 165 -20.40 -0.47 -0.18
C VAL A 165 -19.48 -0.77 0.99
N ARG A 166 -19.05 -2.03 1.16
CA ARG A 166 -18.34 -2.49 2.36
C ARG A 166 -17.07 -3.28 2.11
N SER A 167 -16.78 -3.63 0.86
CA SER A 167 -15.69 -4.54 0.54
C SER A 167 -14.92 -4.08 -0.70
N PRO A 168 -13.60 -4.35 -0.77
CA PRO A 168 -12.86 -4.24 -2.02
C PRO A 168 -13.38 -5.25 -3.05
N ALA A 169 -13.30 -4.90 -4.32
CA ALA A 169 -13.60 -5.81 -5.42
C ALA A 169 -12.54 -6.92 -5.51
N LYS A 170 -12.95 -8.15 -5.85
CA LYS A 170 -11.98 -9.22 -6.14
C LYS A 170 -11.24 -8.98 -7.45
N GLU A 171 -11.85 -8.24 -8.37
CA GLU A 171 -11.28 -7.89 -9.66
C GLU A 171 -11.61 -6.45 -10.02
N TRP A 172 -10.65 -5.75 -10.61
CA TRP A 172 -10.79 -4.37 -11.04
C TRP A 172 -10.29 -4.22 -12.48
N SER A 173 -11.21 -4.00 -13.41
CA SER A 173 -10.91 -3.95 -14.85
C SER A 173 -10.67 -2.52 -15.33
N ALA A 174 -9.70 -2.36 -16.23
CA ALA A 174 -9.45 -1.11 -16.92
C ALA A 174 -10.60 -0.80 -17.90
N ALA A 175 -10.92 0.49 -18.02
CA ALA A 175 -11.76 0.99 -19.10
C ALA A 175 -11.00 0.91 -20.44
N PRO A 176 -11.71 0.74 -21.57
CA PRO A 176 -11.10 0.64 -22.91
C PRO A 176 -10.55 2.00 -23.44
N VAL A 177 -10.16 2.91 -22.56
CA VAL A 177 -9.75 4.27 -22.88
C VAL A 177 -8.23 4.36 -22.89
N VAL A 178 -7.66 4.76 -24.02
CA VAL A 178 -6.22 4.94 -24.18
C VAL A 178 -5.82 6.38 -23.87
N GLY A 179 -4.70 6.55 -23.17
CA GLY A 179 -3.96 7.81 -23.12
C GLY A 179 -4.41 8.78 -22.03
N ALA A 180 -4.29 8.36 -20.76
CA ALA A 180 -4.33 9.30 -19.67
C ALA A 180 -3.23 10.38 -19.84
N LYS A 181 -3.57 11.64 -19.55
CA LYS A 181 -2.71 12.82 -19.74
C LYS A 181 -2.22 13.41 -18.42
N CYS A 182 -2.50 12.76 -17.30
CA CYS A 182 -2.10 13.23 -15.99
C CYS A 182 -0.65 12.85 -15.65
N THR A 183 -0.02 13.63 -14.78
CA THR A 183 1.34 13.35 -14.30
C THR A 183 1.28 12.30 -13.19
N PRO A 184 1.92 11.13 -13.35
CA PRO A 184 1.96 10.12 -12.31
C PRO A 184 2.66 10.61 -11.04
N VAL A 185 2.12 10.23 -9.89
CA VAL A 185 2.70 10.42 -8.56
C VAL A 185 2.66 9.09 -7.80
N PHE A 186 3.57 8.89 -6.86
CA PHE A 186 3.65 7.64 -6.12
C PHE A 186 2.43 7.43 -5.20
N THR A 187 1.93 8.50 -4.58
CA THR A 187 0.75 8.45 -3.71
C THR A 187 -0.36 9.41 -4.13
N LEU A 188 -1.60 9.03 -3.86
CA LEU A 188 -2.79 9.87 -3.97
C LEU A 188 -3.54 9.79 -2.64
N PHE A 189 -4.05 10.92 -2.13
CA PHE A 189 -4.75 10.97 -0.84
C PHE A 189 -6.13 11.62 -0.98
N ASP A 190 -7.05 11.21 -0.10
CA ASP A 190 -8.41 11.75 0.00
C ASP A 190 -9.22 11.65 -1.32
N VAL A 191 -9.03 10.55 -2.06
CA VAL A 191 -9.90 10.23 -3.21
C VAL A 191 -11.25 9.75 -2.67
N LYS A 192 -12.34 10.34 -3.14
CA LYS A 192 -13.69 10.02 -2.64
C LYS A 192 -14.45 9.20 -3.67
N ILE A 193 -14.93 8.04 -3.24
CA ILE A 193 -15.76 7.14 -4.03
C ILE A 193 -17.16 7.19 -3.45
N ASN A 194 -18.13 7.59 -4.26
CA ASN A 194 -19.54 7.58 -3.88
C ASN A 194 -20.17 6.31 -4.44
N PRO A 195 -20.27 5.23 -3.66
CA PRO A 195 -20.73 3.95 -4.19
C PRO A 195 -22.14 4.08 -4.78
N GLN A 196 -22.39 3.34 -5.86
CA GLN A 196 -23.74 3.22 -6.39
C GLN A 196 -24.59 2.42 -5.40
N LEU A 197 -25.55 3.09 -4.75
CA LEU A 197 -26.54 2.43 -3.91
C LEU A 197 -27.63 1.81 -4.79
N GLU A 198 -28.30 0.78 -4.28
CA GLU A 198 -29.44 0.15 -4.96
C GLU A 198 -30.47 1.19 -5.42
N ALA A 199 -31.08 0.96 -6.58
CA ALA A 199 -32.08 1.84 -7.17
C ALA A 199 -33.18 2.20 -6.14
N GLY A 200 -33.36 3.50 -5.90
CA GLY A 200 -34.33 4.03 -4.94
C GLY A 200 -33.76 4.36 -3.55
N LYS A 201 -32.50 4.02 -3.25
CA LYS A 201 -31.78 4.48 -2.05
C LYS A 201 -30.91 5.67 -2.43
N GLY A 202 -31.24 6.86 -1.93
CA GLY A 202 -30.50 8.09 -2.22
C GLY A 202 -29.04 7.98 -1.80
N SER A 203 -28.13 8.62 -2.55
CA SER A 203 -26.71 8.77 -2.20
C SER A 203 -26.62 9.40 -0.80
N ALA A 204 -26.25 8.63 0.21
CA ALA A 204 -26.00 9.17 1.53
C ALA A 204 -24.50 9.34 1.72
N ALA A 205 -24.06 10.56 2.03
CA ALA A 205 -22.66 10.90 2.30
C ALA A 205 -22.01 9.98 3.37
N GLN A 206 -22.83 9.35 4.21
CA GLN A 206 -22.43 8.31 5.17
C GLN A 206 -21.87 7.02 4.54
N HIS A 207 -22.00 6.84 3.23
CA HIS A 207 -21.48 5.69 2.48
C HIS A 207 -20.29 6.04 1.59
N THR A 208 -19.81 7.30 1.59
CA THR A 208 -18.61 7.66 0.85
C THR A 208 -17.43 6.86 1.38
N VAL A 209 -16.76 6.15 0.47
CA VAL A 209 -15.53 5.41 0.76
C VAL A 209 -14.36 6.30 0.39
N GLY A 210 -13.42 6.49 1.32
CA GLY A 210 -12.16 7.14 1.03
C GLY A 210 -11.17 6.15 0.42
N LEU A 211 -10.43 6.56 -0.60
CA LEU A 211 -9.32 5.82 -1.17
C LEU A 211 -8.05 6.67 -1.03
N ASP A 212 -6.99 6.05 -0.54
CA ASP A 212 -5.63 6.56 -0.69
C ASP A 212 -4.81 5.53 -1.47
N LEU A 213 -4.06 5.97 -2.46
CA LEU A 213 -2.99 5.18 -3.06
C LEU A 213 -1.73 5.40 -2.20
N LEU A 214 -1.30 4.33 -1.52
CA LEU A 214 -0.12 4.34 -0.64
C LEU A 214 1.19 4.11 -1.41
N GLY A 215 1.11 3.54 -2.61
CA GLY A 215 2.26 3.35 -3.49
C GLY A 215 1.92 2.51 -4.72
N VAL A 216 2.76 2.66 -5.75
CA VAL A 216 2.79 1.82 -6.96
C VAL A 216 4.19 1.24 -7.09
N ALA A 217 4.32 -0.08 -7.11
CA ALA A 217 5.62 -0.74 -7.21
C ALA A 217 5.52 -2.14 -7.79
N ASP A 218 6.58 -2.58 -8.47
CA ASP A 218 6.82 -3.98 -8.83
C ASP A 218 7.33 -4.73 -7.59
N LEU A 219 6.37 -5.29 -6.86
CA LEU A 219 6.60 -5.97 -5.59
C LEU A 219 7.24 -7.32 -5.85
N ASP A 220 6.65 -8.13 -6.72
CA ASP A 220 7.09 -9.51 -6.94
C ASP A 220 8.16 -9.69 -8.04
N GLY A 221 8.59 -8.60 -8.68
CA GLY A 221 9.74 -8.56 -9.59
C GLY A 221 9.45 -9.11 -10.98
N ASP A 222 8.18 -9.23 -11.38
CA ASP A 222 7.79 -9.72 -12.70
C ASP A 222 7.74 -8.61 -13.78
N GLY A 223 8.01 -7.36 -13.38
CA GLY A 223 8.00 -6.19 -14.24
C GLY A 223 6.62 -5.52 -14.34
N ARG A 224 5.59 -6.05 -13.67
CA ARG A 224 4.29 -5.41 -13.53
C ARG A 224 4.19 -4.71 -12.18
N ASN A 225 3.48 -3.59 -12.18
CA ASN A 225 3.27 -2.80 -10.98
C ASN A 225 2.03 -3.28 -10.22
N GLU A 226 2.19 -3.50 -8.92
CA GLU A 226 1.08 -3.61 -7.98
C GLU A 226 0.68 -2.23 -7.43
N LEU A 227 -0.60 -2.09 -7.08
CA LEU A 227 -1.15 -0.93 -6.40
C LEU A 227 -1.42 -1.28 -4.94
N VAL A 228 -0.86 -0.51 -4.01
CA VAL A 228 -1.16 -0.61 -2.58
C VAL A 228 -2.12 0.51 -2.20
N LEU A 229 -3.34 0.17 -1.81
CA LEU A 229 -4.41 1.12 -1.52
C LEU A 229 -4.85 1.03 -0.07
N ALA A 230 -5.21 2.15 0.54
CA ALA A 230 -6.02 2.17 1.74
C ALA A 230 -7.46 2.55 1.39
N LEU A 231 -8.40 1.68 1.74
CA LEU A 231 -9.83 1.94 1.64
C LEU A 231 -10.39 2.25 3.03
N ARG A 232 -10.93 3.47 3.19
CA ARG A 232 -11.62 3.94 4.39
C ARG A 232 -13.11 3.76 4.21
N PHE A 233 -13.62 2.63 4.67
CA PHE A 233 -15.05 2.40 4.86
C PHE A 233 -15.52 3.10 6.14
N PRO A 234 -16.83 3.34 6.32
CA PRO A 234 -17.34 4.06 7.49
C PRO A 234 -16.95 3.49 8.86
N THR A 235 -16.65 2.19 8.93
CA THR A 235 -16.34 1.48 10.19
C THR A 235 -14.94 0.89 10.24
N VAL A 236 -14.21 0.88 9.12
CA VAL A 236 -12.92 0.18 9.03
C VAL A 236 -12.04 0.82 7.96
N ARG A 237 -10.74 0.87 8.24
CA ARG A 237 -9.70 1.14 7.24
C ARG A 237 -9.00 -0.16 6.90
N THR A 238 -9.11 -0.60 5.65
CA THR A 238 -8.40 -1.77 5.13
C THR A 238 -7.32 -1.31 4.16
N ILE A 239 -6.20 -2.04 4.12
CA ILE A 239 -5.16 -1.87 3.13
C ILE A 239 -5.20 -3.10 2.21
N VAL A 240 -5.26 -2.85 0.91
CA VAL A 240 -5.37 -3.87 -0.12
C VAL A 240 -4.22 -3.74 -1.11
N VAL A 241 -3.83 -4.87 -1.68
CA VAL A 241 -2.90 -4.91 -2.81
C VAL A 241 -3.59 -5.53 -4.00
N TYR A 242 -3.51 -4.83 -5.13
CA TYR A 242 -3.99 -5.26 -6.42
C TYR A 242 -2.81 -5.54 -7.34
N GLY A 243 -2.83 -6.69 -8.03
CA GLY A 243 -1.80 -7.09 -8.98
C GLY A 243 -2.37 -7.60 -10.29
N ALA A 244 -1.59 -7.51 -11.37
CA ALA A 244 -1.99 -7.90 -12.71
C ALA A 244 -1.44 -9.29 -13.07
N THR A 245 -2.01 -10.35 -12.50
CA THR A 245 -1.55 -11.73 -12.70
C THR A 245 -1.77 -12.22 -14.14
N ALA A 246 -2.92 -11.89 -14.74
CA ALA A 246 -3.32 -12.38 -16.05
C ALA A 246 -3.04 -11.38 -17.18
N SER A 247 -3.36 -10.10 -16.98
CA SER A 247 -3.24 -9.04 -18.00
C SER A 247 -3.15 -7.68 -17.33
N PRO A 248 -2.44 -6.71 -17.93
CA PRO A 248 -2.34 -5.36 -17.39
C PRO A 248 -3.68 -4.62 -17.33
N GLN A 249 -4.70 -5.08 -18.06
CA GLN A 249 -6.05 -4.49 -18.06
C GLN A 249 -6.98 -5.07 -16.98
N ARG A 250 -6.53 -6.04 -16.18
CA ARG A 250 -7.33 -6.67 -15.13
C ARG A 250 -6.47 -6.88 -13.88
N LEU A 251 -6.78 -6.11 -12.85
CA LEU A 251 -6.19 -6.26 -11.53
C LEU A 251 -7.00 -7.24 -10.69
N GLU A 252 -6.32 -8.08 -9.93
CA GLU A 252 -6.89 -9.01 -8.97
C GLU A 252 -6.52 -8.58 -7.56
N LEU A 253 -7.44 -8.70 -6.62
CA LEU A 253 -7.15 -8.50 -5.20
C LEU A 253 -6.27 -9.66 -4.71
N ILE A 254 -5.00 -9.38 -4.47
CA ILE A 254 -4.00 -10.38 -4.09
C ILE A 254 -3.68 -10.36 -2.59
N GLY A 255 -4.09 -9.33 -1.86
CA GLY A 255 -4.01 -9.31 -0.40
C GLY A 255 -4.84 -8.21 0.23
N GLU A 256 -5.36 -8.47 1.42
CA GLU A 256 -6.17 -7.54 2.21
C GLU A 256 -5.80 -7.64 3.70
N GLY A 257 -5.48 -6.51 4.34
CA GLY A 257 -5.14 -6.46 5.76
C GLY A 257 -5.75 -5.25 6.45
N GLN A 258 -6.14 -5.41 7.72
CA GLN A 258 -6.61 -4.29 8.53
C GLN A 258 -5.45 -3.36 8.88
N SER A 259 -5.69 -2.05 8.78
CA SER A 259 -4.73 -1.01 9.16
C SER A 259 -4.65 -0.84 10.68
N PHE A 260 -3.66 -0.07 11.17
CA PHE A 260 -3.61 0.35 12.56
C PHE A 260 -4.95 0.92 13.05
N PRO A 261 -5.39 0.56 14.28
CA PRO A 261 -6.50 1.25 14.93
C PRO A 261 -6.21 2.75 15.06
N ARG A 262 -7.22 3.59 14.79
CA ARG A 262 -7.12 5.06 14.83
C ARG A 262 -8.25 5.66 15.64
#